data_AF-A0AA43HXY2-F1
#
_entry.id   AF-A0AA43HXY2-F1
#
_cell.length_a   1.000
_cell.length_b   1.000
_cell.length_c   1.000
_cell.angle_alpha   90.00
_cell.angle_beta   90.00
_cell.angle_gamma   90.00
#
_symmetry.space_group_name_H-M   'P 1'
#
loop_
_entity.id
_entity.type
_entity.pdbx_description
1 polymer ?
#
loop_
_entity_poly.entity_id
_entity_poly.type
_entity_poly.pdbx_seq_one_letter_code
_entity_poly.pdbx_strand_id
1 'polypeptide(L)'
;MDTQELNNRQQRKGRQIKQARLEIVAELYKRGKSIRQIAKEVKVRLNLDKMPSTQTIFADTQLLLKEWREYRITNTDELVQLELERIDDAIVELWDAWNKSKQDYQASNRKQKAQIEKAGKEKGEDGEPKGKDGKVTPYYLEEGKKEVRKYGDVSYISEIRQQLQERRKLLGLYAPDKRELTGANGKPLNPPQSQINLDELTEEEQNVLFQIALKRERKQQ
;
A
#
# COMPACT_ATOMS: atom_id res chain seq x y z
N MET A 1 30.94 -51.10 -9.47
CA MET A 1 30.45 -49.72 -9.72
C MET A 1 30.05 -49.69 -11.17
N ASP A 2 28.74 -49.69 -11.41
CA ASP A 2 28.22 -49.74 -12.77
C ASP A 2 28.47 -48.39 -13.48
N THR A 3 28.69 -48.44 -14.79
CA THR A 3 29.00 -47.25 -15.61
C THR A 3 27.89 -46.19 -15.52
N GLN A 4 26.64 -46.64 -15.36
CA GLN A 4 25.47 -45.78 -15.16
C GLN A 4 25.50 -45.04 -13.82
N GLU A 5 25.92 -45.72 -12.74
CA GLU A 5 25.99 -45.14 -11.41
C GLU A 5 27.06 -44.03 -11.32
N LEU A 6 28.19 -44.24 -11.99
CA LEU A 6 29.28 -43.25 -12.07
C LEU A 6 28.82 -41.97 -12.81
N ASN A 7 28.12 -42.12 -13.94
CA ASN A 7 27.58 -41.01 -14.71
C ASN A 7 26.55 -40.20 -13.89
N ASN A 8 25.62 -40.88 -13.23
CA ASN A 8 24.63 -40.25 -12.36
C ASN A 8 25.28 -39.46 -11.21
N ARG A 9 26.35 -39.99 -10.60
CA ARG A 9 27.08 -39.29 -9.53
C ARG A 9 27.78 -38.03 -10.06
N GLN A 10 28.36 -38.09 -11.25
CA GLN A 10 29.02 -36.94 -11.88
C GLN A 10 28.01 -35.82 -12.23
N GLN A 11 26.85 -36.18 -12.76
CA GLN A 11 25.78 -35.22 -13.05
C GLN A 11 25.27 -34.53 -11.77
N ARG A 12 25.08 -35.29 -10.68
CA ARG A 12 24.67 -34.72 -9.39
C ARG A 12 25.67 -33.69 -8.86
N LYS A 13 26.97 -34.00 -8.91
CA LYS A 13 28.03 -33.05 -8.53
C LYS A 13 27.99 -31.78 -9.38
N GLY A 14 27.82 -31.92 -10.70
CA GLY A 14 27.70 -30.78 -11.61
C GLY A 14 26.52 -29.87 -11.28
N ARG A 15 25.36 -30.46 -10.95
CA ARG A 15 24.16 -29.69 -10.53
C ARG A 15 24.38 -28.96 -9.21
N GLN A 16 25.02 -29.59 -8.22
CA GLN A 16 25.34 -28.95 -6.94
C GLN A 16 26.27 -27.75 -7.11
N ILE A 17 27.32 -27.87 -7.92
CA ILE A 17 28.25 -26.76 -8.21
C ILE A 17 27.51 -25.62 -8.92
N LYS A 18 26.63 -25.94 -9.89
CA LYS A 18 25.81 -24.94 -10.57
C LYS A 18 24.90 -24.20 -9.57
N GLN A 19 24.24 -24.92 -8.67
CA GLN A 19 23.35 -24.33 -7.68
C GLN A 19 24.10 -23.38 -6.73
N ALA A 20 25.24 -23.83 -6.19
CA ALA A 20 26.05 -23.00 -5.31
C ALA A 20 26.61 -21.76 -6.03
N ARG A 21 26.94 -21.90 -7.32
CA ARG A 21 27.35 -20.76 -8.15
C ARG A 21 26.21 -19.78 -8.38
N LEU A 22 24.99 -20.24 -8.66
CA LEU A 22 23.83 -19.37 -8.85
C LEU A 22 23.55 -18.54 -7.60
N GLU A 23 23.70 -19.11 -6.40
CA GLU A 23 23.52 -18.38 -5.13
C GLU A 23 24.54 -17.24 -4.97
N ILE A 24 25.82 -17.51 -5.24
CA ILE A 24 26.88 -16.49 -5.19
C ILE A 24 26.67 -15.42 -6.26
N VAL A 25 26.34 -15.83 -7.49
CA VAL A 25 26.06 -14.89 -8.60
C VAL A 25 24.88 -14.00 -8.26
N ALA A 26 23.79 -14.55 -7.72
CA ALA A 26 22.61 -13.81 -7.29
C ALA A 26 22.95 -12.73 -6.26
N GLU A 27 23.70 -13.08 -5.21
CA GLU A 27 24.10 -12.14 -4.15
C GLU A 27 24.97 -11.00 -4.70
N LEU A 28 25.98 -11.34 -5.50
CA LEU A 28 26.96 -10.36 -5.99
C LEU A 28 26.45 -9.49 -7.12
N TYR A 29 25.60 -10.04 -7.98
CA TYR A 29 24.92 -9.29 -9.01
C TYR A 29 23.99 -8.23 -8.40
N LYS A 30 23.22 -8.59 -7.35
CA LYS A 30 22.39 -7.64 -6.59
C LYS A 30 23.21 -6.50 -5.95
N ARG A 31 24.46 -6.77 -5.57
CA ARG A 31 25.41 -5.76 -5.05
C ARG A 31 26.13 -4.95 -6.14
N GLY A 32 25.79 -5.15 -7.42
CA GLY A 32 26.35 -4.38 -8.54
C GLY A 32 27.80 -4.75 -8.93
N LYS A 33 28.29 -5.93 -8.53
CA LYS A 33 29.63 -6.39 -8.94
C LYS A 33 29.67 -6.70 -10.43
N SER A 34 30.80 -6.42 -11.09
CA SER A 34 30.99 -6.78 -12.50
C SER A 34 31.12 -8.30 -12.70
N ILE A 35 30.73 -8.81 -13.88
CA ILE A 35 30.80 -10.25 -14.23
C ILE A 35 32.20 -10.84 -13.96
N ARG A 36 33.26 -10.06 -14.24
CA ARG A 36 34.65 -10.48 -14.01
C ARG A 36 34.98 -10.58 -12.51
N GLN A 37 34.47 -9.68 -11.68
CA GLN A 37 34.64 -9.75 -10.22
C GLN A 37 33.85 -10.93 -9.65
N ILE A 38 32.62 -11.15 -10.12
CA ILE A 38 31.79 -12.29 -9.73
C ILE A 38 32.51 -13.61 -10.05
N ALA A 39 33.09 -13.75 -11.26
CA ALA A 39 33.84 -14.96 -11.62
C ALA A 39 35.02 -15.25 -10.68
N LYS A 40 35.74 -14.21 -10.25
CA LYS A 40 36.83 -14.33 -9.27
C LYS A 40 36.31 -14.76 -7.90
N GLU A 41 35.25 -14.11 -7.42
CA GLU A 41 34.66 -14.43 -6.11
C GLU A 41 34.07 -15.84 -6.09
N VAL A 42 33.40 -16.28 -7.16
CA VAL A 42 32.90 -17.66 -7.28
C VAL A 42 34.04 -18.66 -7.19
N LYS A 43 35.18 -18.42 -7.86
CA LYS A 43 36.35 -19.31 -7.77
C LYS A 43 36.83 -19.44 -6.32
N VAL A 44 36.96 -18.32 -5.63
CA VAL A 44 37.45 -18.26 -4.24
C VAL A 44 36.48 -18.95 -3.29
N ARG A 45 35.18 -18.64 -3.36
CA ARG A 45 34.17 -19.19 -2.42
C ARG A 45 33.89 -20.68 -2.64
N LEU A 46 33.92 -21.15 -3.88
CA LEU A 46 33.68 -22.55 -4.22
C LEU A 46 34.94 -23.40 -4.28
N ASN A 47 36.12 -22.83 -3.98
CA ASN A 47 37.42 -23.50 -4.07
C ASN A 47 37.61 -24.26 -5.39
N LEU A 48 37.29 -23.61 -6.51
CA LEU A 48 37.41 -24.23 -7.85
C LEU A 48 38.84 -24.11 -8.38
N ASP A 49 39.35 -25.19 -8.96
CA ASP A 49 40.68 -25.20 -9.61
C ASP A 49 40.78 -24.13 -10.71
N LYS A 50 39.72 -24.02 -11.52
CA LYS A 50 39.63 -23.09 -12.64
C LYS A 50 38.59 -22.01 -12.39
N MET A 51 38.90 -20.78 -12.81
CA MET A 51 37.94 -19.69 -12.78
C MET A 51 36.80 -19.98 -13.76
N PRO A 52 35.53 -19.82 -13.37
CA PRO A 52 34.41 -19.87 -14.30
C PRO A 52 34.60 -18.85 -15.43
N SER A 53 34.23 -19.22 -16.65
CA SER A 53 34.25 -18.27 -17.77
C SER A 53 33.25 -17.15 -17.54
N THR A 54 33.55 -15.96 -18.06
CA THR A 54 32.64 -14.81 -18.02
C THR A 54 31.31 -15.12 -18.71
N GLN A 55 31.32 -15.92 -19.77
CA GLN A 55 30.11 -16.39 -20.46
C GLN A 55 29.23 -17.26 -19.55
N THR A 56 29.83 -18.14 -18.74
CA THR A 56 29.09 -18.95 -17.77
C THR A 56 28.39 -18.08 -16.74
N ILE A 57 29.10 -17.09 -16.17
CA ILE A 57 28.52 -16.15 -15.21
C ILE A 57 27.42 -15.29 -15.86
N PHE A 58 27.61 -14.88 -17.11
CA PHE A 58 26.59 -14.16 -17.86
C PHE A 58 25.32 -15.00 -18.08
N ALA A 59 25.47 -16.27 -18.49
CA ALA A 59 24.34 -17.17 -18.67
C ALA A 59 23.59 -17.42 -17.36
N ASP A 60 24.31 -17.64 -16.25
CA ASP A 60 23.70 -17.78 -14.92
C ASP A 60 22.97 -16.49 -14.49
N THR A 61 23.53 -15.32 -14.82
CA THR A 61 22.86 -14.03 -14.55
C THR A 61 21.58 -13.89 -15.37
N GLN A 62 21.57 -14.25 -16.65
CA GLN A 62 20.36 -14.24 -17.48
C GLN A 62 19.31 -15.23 -16.98
N LEU A 63 19.74 -16.41 -16.51
CA LEU A 63 18.85 -17.39 -15.90
C LEU A 63 18.18 -16.80 -14.65
N LEU A 64 18.96 -16.22 -13.73
CA LEU A 64 18.43 -15.57 -12.53
C LEU A 64 17.49 -14.41 -12.87
N LEU A 65 17.83 -13.57 -13.85
CA LEU A 65 16.97 -12.47 -14.29
C LEU A 65 15.65 -12.98 -14.88
N LYS A 66 15.68 -14.11 -15.59
CA LYS A 66 14.48 -14.77 -16.11
C LYS A 66 13.64 -15.32 -14.97
N GLU A 67 14.23 -16.10 -14.07
CA GLU A 67 13.55 -16.66 -12.89
C GLU A 67 12.94 -15.56 -12.01
N TRP A 68 13.67 -14.47 -11.75
CA TRP A 68 13.13 -13.34 -10.98
C TRP A 68 12.03 -12.59 -11.71
N ARG A 69 12.07 -12.54 -13.05
CA ARG A 69 11.00 -11.95 -13.85
C ARG A 69 9.76 -12.84 -13.81
N GLU A 70 9.92 -14.15 -14.00
CA GLU A 70 8.84 -15.13 -13.91
C GLU A 70 8.22 -15.12 -12.52
N TYR A 71 9.03 -15.21 -11.45
CA TYR A 71 8.56 -15.11 -10.07
C TYR A 71 7.87 -13.77 -9.77
N ARG A 72 8.39 -12.66 -10.31
CA ARG A 72 7.72 -11.36 -10.17
C ARG A 72 6.38 -11.36 -10.89
N ILE A 73 6.30 -11.89 -12.11
CA ILE A 73 5.05 -11.96 -12.88
C ILE A 73 4.03 -12.83 -12.16
N THR A 74 4.41 -14.03 -11.70
CA THR A 74 3.50 -14.91 -10.94
C THR A 74 3.04 -14.23 -9.65
N ASN A 75 3.94 -13.58 -8.93
CA ASN A 75 3.58 -12.84 -7.72
C ASN A 75 2.64 -11.65 -8.04
N THR A 76 2.88 -10.91 -9.13
CA THR A 76 1.95 -9.85 -9.55
C THR A 76 0.60 -10.40 -9.95
N ASP A 77 0.55 -11.54 -10.64
CA ASP A 77 -0.69 -12.19 -11.04
C ASP A 77 -1.47 -12.71 -9.82
N GLU A 78 -0.77 -13.32 -8.85
CA GLU A 78 -1.34 -13.76 -7.55
C GLU A 78 -1.89 -12.58 -6.75
N LEU A 79 -1.17 -11.45 -6.70
CA LEU A 79 -1.65 -10.23 -6.05
C LEU A 79 -2.88 -9.65 -6.75
N VAL A 80 -2.89 -9.59 -8.08
CA VAL A 80 -4.06 -9.14 -8.85
C VAL A 80 -5.26 -10.07 -8.57
N GLN A 81 -5.05 -11.38 -8.57
CA GLN A 81 -6.10 -12.35 -8.27
C GLN A 81 -6.67 -12.16 -6.86
N LEU A 82 -5.81 -11.99 -5.85
CA LEU A 82 -6.24 -11.72 -4.48
C LEU A 82 -7.08 -10.43 -4.37
N GLU A 83 -6.68 -9.36 -5.05
CA GLU A 83 -7.45 -8.12 -5.04
C GLU A 83 -8.77 -8.24 -5.81
N LEU A 84 -8.81 -9.02 -6.90
CA LEU A 84 -10.07 -9.33 -7.60
C LEU A 84 -11.04 -10.10 -6.70
N GLU A 85 -10.56 -11.08 -5.93
CA GLU A 85 -11.37 -11.84 -4.97
C GLU A 85 -11.94 -10.93 -3.87
N ARG A 86 -11.12 -10.04 -3.30
CA ARG A 86 -11.58 -9.05 -2.32
C ARG A 86 -12.66 -8.12 -2.87
N ILE A 87 -12.51 -7.68 -4.12
CA ILE A 87 -13.52 -6.85 -4.79
C ILE A 87 -14.81 -7.64 -4.99
N ASP A 88 -14.73 -8.89 -5.41
CA ASP A 88 -15.90 -9.74 -5.62
C ASP A 88 -16.65 -10.00 -4.28
N ASP A 89 -15.93 -10.27 -3.19
CA ASP A 89 -16.51 -10.40 -1.84
C ASP A 89 -17.21 -9.10 -1.39
N ALA A 90 -16.56 -7.95 -1.56
CA ALA A 90 -17.14 -6.66 -1.21
C ALA A 90 -18.40 -6.35 -2.03
N ILE A 91 -18.42 -6.71 -3.33
CA ILE A 91 -19.60 -6.54 -4.18
C ILE A 91 -20.77 -7.39 -3.68
N VAL A 92 -20.51 -8.64 -3.25
CA VAL A 92 -21.54 -9.52 -2.67
C VAL A 92 -22.14 -8.88 -1.41
N GLU A 93 -21.30 -8.44 -0.47
CA GLU A 93 -21.75 -7.78 0.76
C GLU A 93 -22.57 -6.51 0.48
N LEU A 94 -22.13 -5.69 -0.49
CA LEU A 94 -22.86 -4.48 -0.89
C LEU A 94 -24.21 -4.79 -1.54
N TRP A 95 -24.31 -5.87 -2.32
CA TRP A 95 -25.58 -6.32 -2.88
C TRP A 95 -26.55 -6.78 -1.79
N ASP A 96 -26.06 -7.49 -0.78
CA ASP A 96 -26.86 -7.90 0.37
C ASP A 96 -27.34 -6.69 1.17
N ALA A 97 -26.45 -5.71 1.41
CA ALA A 97 -26.80 -4.46 2.07
C ALA A 97 -27.85 -3.65 1.28
N TRP A 98 -27.68 -3.55 -0.05
CA TRP A 98 -28.68 -2.95 -0.94
C TRP A 98 -30.02 -3.67 -0.85
N ASN A 99 -30.03 -5.00 -0.90
CA ASN A 99 -31.23 -5.81 -0.81
C ASN A 99 -31.95 -5.60 0.53
N LYS A 100 -31.20 -5.58 1.63
CA LYS A 100 -31.72 -5.29 2.97
C LYS A 100 -32.26 -3.87 3.09
N SER A 101 -31.60 -2.89 2.47
CA SER A 101 -32.01 -1.48 2.52
C SER A 101 -33.36 -1.19 1.85
N LYS A 102 -33.84 -2.09 0.99
CA LYS A 102 -35.17 -2.02 0.35
C LYS A 102 -36.28 -2.61 1.22
N GLN A 103 -35.96 -3.27 2.34
CA GLN A 103 -36.96 -3.90 3.18
C GLN A 103 -37.71 -2.85 4.01
N ASP A 104 -39.03 -2.91 3.93
CA ASP A 104 -39.92 -2.11 4.77
C ASP A 104 -39.84 -2.58 6.22
N TYR A 105 -39.98 -1.67 7.17
CA TYR A 105 -40.01 -2.02 8.60
C TYR A 105 -41.02 -1.17 9.37
N GLN A 106 -41.47 -1.70 10.51
CA GLN A 106 -42.32 -0.97 11.43
C GLN A 106 -41.47 -0.31 12.51
N ALA A 107 -41.53 1.02 12.58
CA ALA A 107 -40.91 1.79 13.64
C ALA A 107 -41.92 1.96 14.79
N SER A 108 -41.62 1.40 15.96
CA SER A 108 -42.36 1.68 17.19
C SER A 108 -41.64 2.74 18.00
N ASN A 109 -42.34 3.82 18.35
CA ASN A 109 -41.86 4.78 19.32
C ASN A 109 -42.75 4.74 20.56
N ARG A 110 -42.12 4.64 21.72
CA ARG A 110 -42.79 4.63 23.02
C ARG A 110 -42.33 5.85 23.80
N LYS A 111 -43.25 6.77 24.07
CA LYS A 111 -43.00 7.91 24.94
C LYS A 111 -43.67 7.65 26.29
N GLN A 112 -42.86 7.64 27.34
CA GLN A 112 -43.34 7.58 28.71
C GLN A 112 -43.10 8.93 29.38
N LYS A 113 -44.16 9.55 29.87
CA LYS A 113 -44.06 10.68 30.79
C LYS A 113 -44.40 10.17 32.18
N ALA A 114 -43.45 10.30 33.10
CA ALA A 114 -43.66 10.00 34.50
C ALA A 114 -43.77 11.31 35.27
N GLN A 115 -44.72 11.37 36.20
CA GLN A 115 -44.79 12.45 37.17
C GLN A 115 -44.06 11.98 38.43
N ILE A 116 -43.03 12.72 38.83
CA ILE A 116 -42.34 12.48 40.10
C ILE A 116 -43.14 13.23 41.16
N GLU A 117 -43.89 12.51 41.99
CA GLU A 117 -44.41 13.11 43.22
C GLU A 117 -43.22 13.43 44.12
N LYS A 118 -43.02 14.72 44.44
CA LYS A 118 -42.00 15.11 45.42
C LYS A 118 -42.41 14.50 46.76
N ALA A 119 -41.59 13.61 47.28
CA ALA A 119 -41.74 13.09 48.63
C ALA A 119 -41.84 14.28 49.60
N GLY A 120 -42.99 14.44 50.25
CA GLY A 120 -43.17 15.42 51.29
C GLY A 120 -42.16 15.18 52.41
N LYS A 121 -41.42 16.21 52.80
CA LYS A 121 -40.59 16.17 54.01
C LYS A 121 -41.52 16.30 55.22
N GLU A 122 -41.95 15.18 55.78
CA GLU A 122 -42.46 15.18 57.15
C GLU A 122 -41.26 15.21 58.11
N LYS A 123 -41.29 16.15 59.05
CA LYS A 123 -40.37 16.15 60.19
C LYS A 123 -40.84 15.06 61.15
N GLY A 124 -40.04 14.01 61.34
CA GLY A 124 -40.11 13.22 62.55
C GLY A 124 -39.54 14.02 63.73
N GLU A 125 -40.14 13.88 64.90
CA GLU A 125 -39.50 14.29 66.15
C GLU A 125 -38.15 13.56 66.26
N ASP A 126 -37.08 14.32 66.44
CA ASP A 126 -35.71 13.88 66.74
C ASP A 126 -34.84 13.30 65.61
N GLY A 127 -34.92 13.92 64.42
CA GLY A 127 -33.68 14.41 63.78
C GLY A 127 -32.91 13.53 62.80
N GLU A 128 -33.42 12.38 62.32
CA GLU A 128 -32.80 11.65 61.21
C GLU A 128 -33.65 11.65 59.93
N PRO A 129 -33.09 12.07 58.76
CA PRO A 129 -33.83 12.07 57.51
C PRO A 129 -33.91 10.67 56.91
N LYS A 130 -35.04 9.97 57.07
CA LYS A 130 -35.37 8.83 56.22
C LYS A 130 -35.97 9.32 54.91
N GLY A 131 -35.23 9.18 53.81
CA GLY A 131 -35.76 9.41 52.47
C GLY A 131 -36.87 8.41 52.17
N LYS A 132 -38.11 8.88 51.92
CA LYS A 132 -39.13 8.06 51.27
C LYS A 132 -38.76 8.00 49.78
N ASP A 133 -38.49 6.80 49.28
CA ASP A 133 -38.35 6.55 47.84
C ASP A 133 -39.65 6.99 47.15
N GLY A 134 -39.59 8.08 46.39
CA GLY A 134 -40.74 8.63 45.68
C GLY A 134 -41.29 7.60 44.70
N LYS A 135 -42.56 7.21 44.88
CA LYS A 135 -43.22 6.23 44.00
C LYS A 135 -43.48 6.90 42.65
N VAL A 136 -42.67 6.54 41.65
CA VAL A 136 -42.80 7.05 40.28
C VAL A 136 -44.02 6.36 39.63
N THR A 137 -45.12 7.09 39.48
CA THR A 137 -46.33 6.56 38.85
C THR A 137 -46.43 7.10 37.42
N PRO A 138 -46.33 6.26 36.38
CA PRO A 138 -46.47 6.71 34.99
C PRO A 138 -47.93 7.06 34.72
N TYR A 139 -48.21 8.33 34.41
CA TYR A 139 -49.58 8.82 34.14
C TYR A 139 -49.93 8.79 32.64
N TYR A 140 -48.93 8.73 31.75
CA TYR A 140 -49.17 8.81 30.32
C TYR A 140 -48.21 7.93 29.51
N LEU A 141 -48.80 7.08 28.66
CA LEU A 141 -48.11 6.12 27.82
C LEU A 141 -48.61 6.29 26.39
N GLU A 142 -47.78 6.87 25.53
CA GLU A 142 -48.07 7.04 24.11
C GLU A 142 -47.26 6.02 23.32
N GLU A 143 -47.95 5.11 22.64
CA GLU A 143 -47.36 4.14 21.73
C GLU A 143 -47.75 4.48 20.29
N GLY A 144 -46.75 4.81 19.47
CA GLY A 144 -46.95 5.07 18.04
C GLY A 144 -46.28 3.97 17.22
N LYS A 145 -47.03 3.38 16.28
CA LYS A 145 -46.49 2.50 15.24
C LYS A 145 -46.55 3.23 13.91
N LYS A 146 -45.42 3.30 13.21
CA LYS A 146 -45.32 3.88 11.87
C LYS A 146 -44.72 2.85 10.92
N GLU A 147 -45.44 2.56 9.84
CA GLU A 147 -44.88 1.78 8.74
C GLU A 147 -43.94 2.67 7.93
N VAL A 148 -42.69 2.23 7.79
CA VAL A 148 -41.68 2.95 7.02
C VAL A 148 -41.39 2.15 5.76
N ARG A 149 -41.85 2.70 4.62
CA ARG A 149 -41.58 2.14 3.30
C ARG A 149 -40.21 2.58 2.80
N LYS A 150 -39.37 1.63 2.35
CA LYS A 150 -38.00 1.89 1.89
C LYS A 150 -37.88 1.61 0.39
N TYR A 151 -37.04 2.40 -0.28
CA TYR A 151 -36.78 2.29 -1.72
C TYR A 151 -35.33 1.88 -2.04
N GLY A 152 -34.57 1.49 -1.01
CA GLY A 152 -33.15 1.19 -1.11
C GLY A 152 -32.26 2.42 -0.93
N ASP A 153 -31.07 2.22 -0.39
CA ASP A 153 -30.05 3.26 -0.24
C ASP A 153 -29.11 3.26 -1.44
N VAL A 154 -29.18 4.31 -2.26
CA VAL A 154 -28.42 4.45 -3.51
C VAL A 154 -26.91 4.42 -3.27
N SER A 155 -26.47 4.75 -2.05
CA SER A 155 -25.05 4.75 -1.66
C SER A 155 -24.38 3.39 -1.90
N TYR A 156 -25.10 2.28 -1.65
CA TYR A 156 -24.57 0.93 -1.91
C TYR A 156 -24.34 0.68 -3.41
N ILE A 157 -25.21 1.19 -4.28
CA ILE A 157 -25.05 1.06 -5.73
C ILE A 157 -23.89 1.93 -6.24
N SER A 158 -23.66 3.11 -5.67
CA SER A 158 -22.47 3.91 -6.02
C SER A 158 -21.18 3.20 -5.62
N GLU A 159 -21.12 2.59 -4.43
CA GLU A 159 -19.96 1.82 -3.98
C GLU A 159 -19.72 0.59 -4.87
N ILE A 160 -20.77 -0.14 -5.26
CA ILE A 160 -20.66 -1.26 -6.22
C ILE A 160 -20.06 -0.77 -7.54
N ARG A 161 -20.49 0.39 -8.06
CA ARG A 161 -19.93 0.95 -9.29
C ARG A 161 -18.45 1.31 -9.13
N GLN A 162 -18.04 1.81 -7.97
CA GLN A 162 -16.64 2.10 -7.68
C GLN A 162 -15.80 0.83 -7.63
N GLN A 163 -16.26 -0.21 -6.94
CA GLN A 163 -15.61 -1.53 -6.91
C GLN A 163 -15.44 -2.12 -8.31
N LEU A 164 -16.48 -2.03 -9.16
CA LEU A 164 -16.42 -2.47 -10.55
C LEU A 164 -15.44 -1.65 -11.41
N GLN A 165 -15.23 -0.36 -11.10
CA GLN A 165 -14.21 0.46 -11.77
C GLN A 165 -12.80 0.00 -11.39
N GLU A 166 -12.54 -0.25 -10.10
CA GLU A 166 -11.24 -0.78 -9.65
C GLU A 166 -10.96 -2.16 -10.25
N ARG A 167 -11.97 -3.04 -10.33
CA ARG A 167 -11.87 -4.33 -11.02
C ARG A 167 -11.39 -4.19 -12.47
N ARG A 168 -11.97 -3.24 -13.21
CA ARG A 168 -11.61 -2.99 -14.62
C ARG A 168 -10.20 -2.40 -14.76
N LYS A 169 -9.74 -1.61 -13.78
CA LYS A 169 -8.36 -1.10 -13.75
C LYS A 169 -7.36 -2.23 -13.52
N LEU A 170 -7.63 -3.13 -12.57
CA LEU A 170 -6.79 -4.31 -12.32
C LEU A 170 -6.70 -5.23 -13.53
N LEU A 171 -7.80 -5.41 -14.26
CA LEU A 171 -7.83 -6.18 -15.51
C LEU A 171 -7.20 -5.47 -16.71
N GLY A 172 -6.75 -4.22 -16.57
CA GLY A 172 -6.15 -3.45 -17.67
C GLY A 172 -7.13 -3.06 -18.78
N LEU A 173 -8.44 -3.01 -18.50
CA LEU A 173 -9.47 -2.63 -19.47
C LEU A 173 -9.50 -1.11 -19.74
N TYR A 174 -8.87 -0.32 -18.87
CA TYR A 174 -8.70 1.12 -19.06
C TYR A 174 -7.37 1.44 -19.72
N ALA A 175 -7.38 2.42 -20.62
CA ALA A 175 -6.14 2.97 -21.17
C ALA A 175 -5.29 3.58 -20.04
N PRO A 176 -3.95 3.46 -20.10
CA PRO A 176 -3.08 4.04 -19.09
C PRO A 176 -3.21 5.56 -19.10
N ASP A 177 -3.44 6.13 -17.91
CA ASP A 177 -3.46 7.58 -17.73
C ASP A 177 -2.09 8.17 -18.07
N LYS A 178 -2.02 8.96 -19.15
CA LYS A 178 -0.81 9.69 -19.51
C LYS A 178 -0.58 10.80 -18.48
N ARG A 179 0.32 10.57 -17.53
CA ARG A 179 0.83 11.60 -16.64
C ARG A 179 2.12 12.17 -17.23
N GLU A 180 2.10 13.44 -17.60
CA GLU A 180 3.31 14.15 -18.01
C GLU A 180 4.21 14.35 -16.78
N LEU A 181 5.25 13.52 -16.67
CA LEU A 181 6.29 13.63 -15.63
C LEU A 181 7.34 14.71 -15.97
N THR A 182 7.18 15.35 -17.13
CA THR A 182 8.01 16.44 -17.66
C THR A 182 7.09 17.62 -18.01
N GLY A 183 7.62 18.83 -18.02
CA GLY A 183 6.88 19.99 -18.52
C GLY A 183 6.54 19.84 -20.00
N ALA A 184 5.63 20.67 -20.52
CA ALA A 184 5.17 20.64 -21.91
C ALA A 184 6.32 20.35 -22.89
N ASN A 185 6.18 19.30 -23.71
CA ASN A 185 7.17 18.82 -24.68
C ASN A 185 8.48 18.26 -24.07
N GLY A 186 8.43 17.63 -22.89
CA GLY A 186 9.61 16.97 -22.31
C GLY A 186 10.58 17.92 -21.61
N LYS A 187 10.16 19.15 -21.30
CA LYS A 187 11.01 20.12 -20.60
C LYS A 187 11.23 19.70 -19.13
N PRO A 188 12.41 19.98 -18.56
CA PRO A 188 12.63 19.75 -17.14
C PRO A 188 11.62 20.56 -16.31
N LEU A 189 11.10 19.94 -15.24
CA LEU A 189 10.14 20.59 -14.32
C LEU A 189 10.76 21.78 -13.58
N ASN A 190 12.08 21.72 -13.39
CA ASN A 190 12.84 22.80 -12.80
C ASN A 190 13.15 23.84 -13.87
N PRO A 191 13.05 25.14 -13.54
CA PRO A 191 13.48 26.19 -14.46
C PRO A 191 14.94 25.90 -14.88
N PRO A 192 15.30 26.16 -16.15
CA PRO A 192 16.69 26.08 -16.57
C PRO A 192 17.52 26.95 -15.61
N GLN A 193 18.64 26.43 -15.12
CA GLN A 193 19.58 27.26 -14.37
C GLN A 193 19.99 28.41 -15.31
N SER A 194 19.50 29.61 -15.04
CA SER A 194 19.96 30.80 -15.73
C SER A 194 21.41 31.00 -15.32
N GLN A 195 22.33 30.60 -16.20
CA GLN A 195 23.72 31.04 -16.11
C GLN A 195 23.68 32.54 -16.34
N ILE A 196 23.92 33.31 -15.27
CA ILE A 196 24.09 34.75 -15.39
C ILE A 196 25.42 34.95 -16.10
N ASN A 197 25.40 35.51 -17.31
CA ASN A 197 26.61 35.92 -18.00
C ASN A 197 27.18 37.13 -17.25
N LEU A 198 28.30 36.94 -16.56
CA LEU A 198 28.93 37.98 -15.75
C LEU A 198 29.40 39.18 -16.60
N ASP A 199 29.69 38.93 -17.89
CA ASP A 199 30.18 39.93 -18.84
C ASP A 199 29.07 40.88 -19.34
N GLU A 200 27.80 40.51 -19.16
CA GLU A 200 26.63 41.33 -19.53
C GLU A 200 26.10 42.15 -18.34
N LEU A 201 26.68 41.98 -17.14
CA LEU A 201 26.32 42.75 -15.95
C LEU A 201 27.04 44.10 -15.94
N THR A 202 26.33 45.13 -15.49
CA THR A 202 26.93 46.45 -15.28
C THR A 202 27.95 46.41 -14.12
N GLU A 203 28.94 47.31 -14.14
CA GLU A 203 30.01 47.36 -13.13
C GLU A 203 29.46 47.49 -11.69
N GLU A 204 28.33 48.17 -11.53
CA GLU A 204 27.65 48.30 -10.24
C GLU A 204 27.09 46.96 -9.73
N GLU A 205 26.49 46.17 -10.63
CA GLU A 205 25.94 44.85 -10.29
C GLU A 205 27.04 43.84 -9.97
N GLN A 206 28.17 43.90 -10.69
CA GLN A 206 29.35 43.08 -10.40
C GLN A 206 29.93 43.39 -9.01
N ASN A 207 30.02 44.66 -8.65
CA ASN A 207 30.50 45.09 -7.33
C ASN A 207 29.58 44.61 -6.19
N VAL A 208 28.26 44.65 -6.38
CA VAL A 208 27.30 44.13 -5.40
C VAL A 208 27.45 42.62 -5.23
N LEU A 209 27.62 41.87 -6.33
CA LEU A 209 27.86 40.42 -6.27
C LEU A 209 29.15 40.09 -5.53
N PHE A 210 30.24 40.83 -5.78
CA PHE A 210 31.51 40.63 -5.11
C PHE A 210 31.41 40.88 -3.60
N GLN A 211 30.68 41.92 -3.20
CA GLN A 211 30.41 42.22 -1.78
C GLN A 211 29.59 41.11 -1.10
N ILE A 212 28.60 40.55 -1.80
CA ILE A 212 27.80 39.42 -1.28
C ILE A 212 28.68 38.17 -1.12
N ALA A 213 29.55 37.87 -2.08
CA ALA A 213 30.49 36.75 -2.02
C ALA A 213 31.44 36.86 -0.82
N LEU A 214 32.06 38.04 -0.63
CA LEU A 214 32.95 38.31 0.50
C LEU A 214 32.24 38.15 1.86
N LYS A 215 30.97 38.58 1.97
CA LYS A 215 30.17 38.39 3.19
C LYS A 215 29.86 36.92 3.46
N ARG A 216 29.72 36.09 2.41
CA ARG A 216 29.45 34.66 2.54
C ARG A 216 30.67 33.89 3.02
N GLU A 217 31.85 34.18 2.48
CA GLU A 217 33.10 33.54 2.90
C GLU A 217 33.43 33.85 4.37
N ARG A 218 33.22 35.10 4.80
CA ARG A 218 33.38 35.49 6.21
C ARG A 218 32.41 34.81 7.18
N LYS A 219 31.31 34.24 6.68
CA LYS A 219 30.29 33.56 7.50
C LYS A 219 30.49 32.04 7.53
N GLN A 220 31.38 31.51 6.69
CA GLN A 220 31.72 30.08 6.63
C GLN A 220 33.07 29.75 7.31
N GLN A 221 33.85 30.78 7.68
CA GLN A 221 34.94 30.69 8.66
C GLN A 221 34.40 30.84 10.07
#